data_AF-A0A816YIT9-F1
#
_entry.id   AF-A0A816YIT9-F1
#
_cell.length_a   1.000
_cell.length_b   1.000
_cell.length_c   1.000
_cell.angle_alpha   90.00
_cell.angle_beta   90.00
_cell.angle_gamma   90.00
#
_symmetry.space_group_name_H-M   'P 1'
#
loop_
_entity.id
_entity.type
_entity.pdbx_description
1 polymer ?
#
loop_
_entity_poly.entity_id
_entity_poly.type
_entity_poly.pdbx_seq_one_letter_code
_entity_poly.pdbx_strand_id
1 'polypeptide(L)'
;MDTPHTVYSVSPSNPGSDVAAETAAALAAASMVFKEVDSAYSLLLLATAKNVMQFAIQYRGSYSDSLSSSVCPFYCSYSGYKDELMWGAAWLLKATDDSNYKNFIQSLGGGDHPDIFNWDNKYAGAYVLLSQQALVNNDNTFDQYKQEAESFICKILPNTPSSSTSYTPGGLMYNYNLPQSNLQHVMAITFLLTTYAKTIRGCTAAAMADGERATVYDSVETPV
;
A
#
# COMPACT_ATOMS: atom_id res chain seq x y z
N MET A 1 26.69 -1.73 25.60
CA MET A 1 25.32 -2.27 25.75
C MET A 1 25.53 -3.70 26.18
N ASP A 2 25.11 -4.03 27.39
CA ASP A 2 25.56 -5.25 28.08
C ASP A 2 24.40 -6.26 28.26
N THR A 3 23.22 -5.92 27.74
CA THR A 3 22.03 -6.77 27.70
C THR A 3 22.05 -7.69 26.47
N PRO A 4 21.62 -8.97 26.58
CA PRO A 4 21.49 -9.85 25.41
C PRO A 4 20.54 -9.28 24.35
N HIS A 5 20.94 -9.34 23.08
CA HIS A 5 20.11 -8.94 21.93
C HIS A 5 19.64 -10.19 21.19
N THR A 6 18.56 -10.80 21.68
CA THR A 6 18.01 -12.04 21.13
C THR A 6 17.40 -11.82 19.75
N VAL A 7 17.71 -12.72 18.81
CA VAL A 7 17.16 -12.71 17.46
C VAL A 7 16.01 -13.70 17.36
N TYR A 8 14.91 -13.25 16.77
CA TYR A 8 13.73 -14.06 16.46
C TYR A 8 13.55 -14.16 14.95
N SER A 9 12.92 -15.23 14.48
CA SER A 9 12.69 -15.47 13.06
C SER A 9 11.35 -16.16 12.83
N VAL A 10 10.73 -15.85 11.70
CA VAL A 10 9.59 -16.61 11.17
C VAL A 10 10.08 -17.82 10.38
N SER A 11 9.31 -18.89 10.35
CA SER A 11 9.66 -20.16 9.70
C SER A 11 8.40 -20.88 9.21
N PRO A 12 8.51 -21.98 8.45
CA PRO A 12 7.34 -22.78 8.06
C PRO A 12 6.48 -23.25 9.23
N SER A 13 7.07 -23.51 10.40
CA SER A 13 6.35 -23.94 11.60
C SER A 13 5.82 -22.77 12.44
N ASN A 14 6.40 -21.58 12.27
CA ASN A 14 6.03 -20.34 12.95
C ASN A 14 5.92 -19.23 11.89
N PRO A 15 4.85 -19.26 11.07
CA PRO A 15 4.73 -18.37 9.91
C PRO A 15 4.62 -16.89 10.30
N GLY A 16 4.85 -16.03 9.31
CA GLY A 16 4.70 -14.58 9.42
C GLY A 16 4.64 -13.97 8.04
N SER A 17 3.49 -14.13 7.39
CA SER A 17 3.22 -13.64 6.04
C SER A 17 3.23 -12.13 5.96
N ASP A 18 2.79 -11.45 7.01
CA ASP A 18 2.82 -9.99 7.15
C ASP A 18 4.25 -9.45 7.02
N VAL A 19 5.12 -9.77 7.97
CA VAL A 19 6.51 -9.28 7.98
C VAL A 19 7.29 -9.75 6.75
N ALA A 20 7.03 -10.96 6.25
CA ALA A 20 7.67 -11.48 5.05
C ALA A 20 7.20 -10.74 3.79
N ALA A 21 5.89 -10.52 3.61
CA ALA A 21 5.39 -9.83 2.42
C ALA A 21 5.69 -8.33 2.43
N GLU A 22 5.75 -7.68 3.61
CA GLU A 22 6.27 -6.30 3.71
C GLU A 22 7.76 -6.23 3.38
N THR A 23 8.55 -7.22 3.82
CA THR A 23 9.97 -7.34 3.42
C THR A 23 10.10 -7.51 1.91
N ALA A 24 9.27 -8.36 1.30
CA ALA A 24 9.25 -8.53 -0.15
C ALA A 24 8.85 -7.24 -0.88
N ALA A 25 7.85 -6.51 -0.38
CA ALA A 25 7.43 -5.21 -0.92
C ALA A 25 8.60 -4.21 -0.93
N ALA A 26 9.29 -4.07 0.20
CA ALA A 26 10.42 -3.16 0.34
C ALA A 26 11.58 -3.51 -0.62
N LEU A 27 11.93 -4.79 -0.72
CA LEU A 27 13.00 -5.27 -1.61
C LEU A 27 12.62 -5.10 -3.08
N ALA A 28 11.37 -5.39 -3.46
CA ALA A 28 10.87 -5.19 -4.82
C ALA A 28 10.88 -3.69 -5.18
N ALA A 29 10.39 -2.82 -4.31
CA ALA A 29 10.43 -1.37 -4.51
C ALA A 29 11.88 -0.85 -4.67
N ALA A 30 12.79 -1.27 -3.79
CA ALA A 30 14.19 -0.90 -3.84
C ALA A 30 14.87 -1.39 -5.12
N SER A 31 14.57 -2.61 -5.59
CA SER A 31 15.14 -3.15 -6.83
C SER A 31 14.92 -2.24 -8.03
N MET A 32 13.75 -1.58 -8.12
CA MET A 32 13.45 -0.64 -9.20
C MET A 32 14.28 0.65 -9.10
N VAL A 33 14.52 1.13 -7.88
CA VAL A 33 15.35 2.33 -7.63
C VAL A 33 16.81 2.08 -8.04
N PHE A 34 17.35 0.92 -7.70
CA PHE A 34 18.75 0.57 -7.99
C PHE A 34 18.99 0.14 -9.44
N LYS A 35 17.94 -0.11 -10.23
CA LYS A 35 18.02 -0.72 -11.57
C LYS A 35 19.06 -0.07 -12.49
N GLU A 36 19.11 1.26 -12.52
CA GLU A 36 19.98 2.02 -13.42
C GLU A 36 21.37 2.31 -12.84
N VAL A 37 21.52 2.31 -11.52
CA VAL A 37 22.77 2.70 -10.83
C VAL A 37 23.60 1.50 -10.38
N ASP A 38 22.96 0.38 -10.06
CA ASP A 38 23.57 -0.88 -9.66
C ASP A 38 22.65 -2.05 -10.04
N SER A 39 22.78 -2.49 -11.29
CA SER A 39 21.94 -3.55 -11.85
C SER A 39 22.16 -4.90 -11.16
N ALA A 40 23.38 -5.18 -10.69
CA ALA A 40 23.68 -6.42 -9.97
C ALA A 40 22.96 -6.45 -8.61
N TYR A 41 23.00 -5.33 -7.87
CA TYR A 41 22.27 -5.21 -6.61
C TYR A 41 20.75 -5.19 -6.82
N SER A 42 20.26 -4.51 -7.86
CA SER A 42 18.84 -4.53 -8.25
C SER A 42 18.34 -5.97 -8.47
N LEU A 43 19.09 -6.80 -9.22
CA LEU A 43 18.74 -8.19 -9.47
C LEU A 43 18.77 -9.03 -8.19
N LEU A 44 19.74 -8.80 -7.30
CA LEU A 44 19.80 -9.46 -6.00
C LEU A 44 18.56 -9.14 -5.17
N LEU A 45 18.20 -7.86 -5.02
CA LEU A 45 17.02 -7.42 -4.27
C LEU A 45 15.74 -8.04 -4.83
N LEU A 46 15.56 -8.03 -6.15
CA LEU A 46 14.38 -8.59 -6.79
C LEU A 46 14.29 -10.11 -6.61
N ALA A 47 15.41 -10.83 -6.74
CA ALA A 47 15.45 -12.27 -6.50
C ALA A 47 15.10 -12.60 -5.05
N THR A 48 15.64 -11.85 -4.08
CA THR A 48 15.30 -12.01 -2.66
C THR A 48 13.82 -11.68 -2.41
N ALA A 49 13.28 -10.62 -3.00
CA ALA A 49 11.87 -10.25 -2.87
C ALA A 49 10.95 -11.40 -3.31
N LYS A 50 11.24 -12.04 -4.46
CA LYS A 50 10.48 -13.20 -4.95
C LYS A 50 10.53 -14.38 -3.98
N ASN A 51 11.71 -14.70 -3.45
CA ASN A 51 11.87 -15.81 -2.50
C ASN A 51 11.11 -15.59 -1.19
N VAL A 52 11.20 -14.39 -0.62
CA VAL A 52 10.53 -14.05 0.64
C VAL A 52 9.00 -13.97 0.43
N MET A 53 8.54 -13.46 -0.71
CA MET A 53 7.12 -13.48 -1.04
C MET A 53 6.58 -14.89 -1.21
N GLN A 54 7.34 -15.78 -1.84
CA GLN A 54 6.95 -17.19 -1.98
C GLN A 54 6.77 -17.84 -0.60
N PHE A 55 7.68 -17.57 0.34
CA PHE A 55 7.54 -18.00 1.73
C PHE A 55 6.24 -17.46 2.35
N ALA A 56 5.97 -16.15 2.20
CA ALA A 56 4.78 -15.51 2.75
C ALA A 56 3.47 -16.10 2.21
N ILE A 57 3.42 -16.41 0.91
CA ILE A 57 2.24 -17.00 0.24
C ILE A 57 2.02 -18.44 0.69
N GLN A 58 3.10 -19.22 0.82
CA GLN A 58 3.07 -20.65 1.11
C GLN A 58 2.77 -20.95 2.58
N TYR A 59 3.35 -20.18 3.50
CA TYR A 59 3.23 -20.40 4.95
C TYR A 59 2.45 -19.24 5.58
N ARG A 60 1.12 -19.38 5.60
CA ARG A 60 0.20 -18.31 6.00
C ARG A 60 0.04 -18.20 7.52
N GLY A 61 0.23 -17.00 8.05
CA GLY A 61 -0.02 -16.66 9.46
C GLY A 61 0.54 -15.29 9.80
N SER A 62 0.05 -14.68 10.87
CA SER A 62 0.60 -13.42 11.36
C SER A 62 1.84 -13.69 12.21
N TYR A 63 2.91 -12.90 12.05
CA TYR A 63 4.15 -13.16 12.82
C TYR A 63 3.93 -13.10 14.34
N SER A 64 3.01 -12.24 14.79
CA SER A 64 2.68 -12.10 16.21
C SER A 64 1.96 -13.31 16.79
N ASP A 65 1.40 -14.22 15.97
CA ASP A 65 0.78 -15.46 16.47
C ASP A 65 1.79 -16.32 17.23
N SER A 66 3.01 -16.41 16.72
CA SER A 66 4.10 -17.19 17.32
C SER A 66 5.08 -16.34 18.15
N LEU A 67 5.19 -15.04 17.84
CA LEU A 67 6.18 -14.15 18.45
C LEU A 67 5.60 -13.12 19.43
N SER A 68 4.29 -13.18 19.74
CA SER A 68 3.60 -12.20 20.61
C SER A 68 4.35 -11.89 21.90
N SER A 69 4.92 -12.89 22.59
CA SER A 69 5.67 -12.72 23.83
C SER A 69 6.90 -11.80 23.71
N SER A 70 7.40 -11.59 22.49
CA SER A 70 8.62 -10.82 22.21
C SER A 70 8.35 -9.53 21.43
N VAL A 71 7.24 -9.46 20.68
CA VAL A 71 6.94 -8.31 19.79
C VAL A 71 5.78 -7.45 20.30
N CYS A 72 4.86 -8.02 21.08
CA CYS A 72 3.77 -7.29 21.70
C CYS A 72 4.18 -6.76 23.08
N PRO A 73 3.70 -5.57 23.49
CA PRO A 73 2.67 -4.75 22.85
C PRO A 73 3.21 -3.68 21.88
N PHE A 74 4.42 -3.84 21.32
CA PHE A 74 5.05 -2.81 20.49
C PHE A 74 4.50 -2.80 19.06
N TYR A 75 4.76 -3.89 18.33
CA TYR A 75 4.27 -4.11 16.99
C TYR A 75 3.62 -5.49 17.00
N CYS A 76 2.29 -5.52 17.04
CA CYS A 76 1.48 -6.72 16.88
C CYS A 76 0.78 -6.66 15.53
N SER A 77 0.59 -7.78 14.83
CA SER A 77 -0.28 -7.79 13.65
C SER A 77 -1.73 -7.68 14.11
N TYR A 78 -2.35 -6.51 13.89
CA TYR A 78 -3.75 -6.25 14.23
C TYR A 78 -4.66 -6.42 13.01
N SER A 79 -4.21 -6.02 11.82
CA SER A 79 -4.90 -6.17 10.53
C SER A 79 -4.88 -7.61 9.99
N GLY A 80 -3.94 -8.42 10.47
CA GLY A 80 -3.62 -9.72 9.91
C GLY A 80 -2.44 -9.62 8.93
N TYR A 81 -2.52 -10.38 7.83
CA TYR A 81 -1.43 -10.48 6.85
C TYR A 81 -1.91 -10.37 5.39
N LYS A 82 -3.22 -10.28 5.16
CA LYS A 82 -3.78 -10.33 3.80
C LYS A 82 -3.48 -9.06 3.03
N ASP A 83 -3.44 -7.92 3.72
CA ASP A 83 -3.07 -6.64 3.16
C ASP A 83 -1.58 -6.58 2.79
N GLU A 84 -0.67 -7.11 3.61
CA GLU A 84 0.74 -7.24 3.22
C GLU A 84 0.90 -8.21 2.04
N LEU A 85 0.14 -9.31 1.99
CA LEU A 85 0.18 -10.20 0.82
C LEU A 85 -0.27 -9.49 -0.46
N MET A 86 -1.31 -8.66 -0.39
CA MET A 86 -1.73 -7.85 -1.54
C MET A 86 -0.68 -6.80 -1.89
N TRP A 87 -0.11 -6.12 -0.89
CA TRP A 87 0.88 -5.07 -1.05
C TRP A 87 2.20 -5.58 -1.64
N GLY A 88 2.76 -6.66 -1.09
CA GLY A 88 3.95 -7.32 -1.60
C GLY A 88 3.77 -7.83 -3.02
N ALA A 89 2.62 -8.45 -3.31
CA ALA A 89 2.29 -8.88 -4.67
C ALA A 89 2.15 -7.68 -5.63
N ALA A 90 1.57 -6.56 -5.18
CA ALA A 90 1.42 -5.36 -6.00
C ALA A 90 2.77 -4.73 -6.37
N TRP A 91 3.72 -4.68 -5.44
CA TRP A 91 5.08 -4.23 -5.73
C TRP A 91 5.84 -5.18 -6.65
N LEU A 92 5.70 -6.48 -6.46
CA LEU A 92 6.32 -7.48 -7.34
C LEU A 92 5.71 -7.45 -8.74
N LEU A 93 4.39 -7.30 -8.86
CA LEU A 93 3.73 -7.05 -10.14
C LEU A 93 4.32 -5.80 -10.80
N LYS A 94 4.45 -4.69 -10.08
CA LYS A 94 5.03 -3.46 -10.62
C LYS A 94 6.50 -3.62 -11.06
N ALA A 95 7.28 -4.40 -10.32
CA ALA A 95 8.70 -4.61 -10.60
C ALA A 95 8.97 -5.62 -11.74
N THR A 96 8.00 -6.49 -12.06
CA THR A 96 8.24 -7.66 -12.94
C THR A 96 7.27 -7.80 -14.10
N ASP A 97 6.09 -7.19 -14.02
CA ASP A 97 4.94 -7.43 -14.91
C ASP A 97 4.50 -8.90 -14.97
N ASP A 98 4.83 -9.69 -13.94
CA ASP A 98 4.51 -11.12 -13.90
C ASP A 98 3.03 -11.34 -13.53
N SER A 99 2.29 -11.92 -14.47
CA SER A 99 0.84 -12.19 -14.34
C SER A 99 0.49 -13.15 -13.21
N ASN A 100 1.44 -13.94 -12.69
CA ASN A 100 1.20 -14.76 -11.50
C ASN A 100 0.85 -13.90 -10.29
N TYR A 101 1.47 -12.73 -10.12
CA TYR A 101 1.13 -11.81 -9.04
C TYR A 101 -0.23 -11.16 -9.26
N LYS A 102 -0.58 -10.82 -10.51
CA LYS A 102 -1.92 -10.34 -10.86
C LYS A 102 -3.00 -11.36 -10.49
N ASN A 103 -2.83 -12.61 -10.89
CA ASN A 103 -3.76 -13.70 -10.58
C ASN A 103 -3.84 -13.93 -9.07
N PHE A 104 -2.71 -13.87 -8.36
CA PHE A 104 -2.69 -14.00 -6.92
C PHE A 104 -3.46 -12.87 -6.22
N ILE A 105 -3.23 -11.62 -6.60
CA ILE A 105 -3.95 -10.44 -6.09
C ILE A 105 -5.46 -10.58 -6.30
N GLN A 106 -5.89 -11.02 -7.47
CA GLN A 106 -7.31 -11.29 -7.76
C GLN A 106 -7.87 -12.44 -6.90
N SER A 107 -7.06 -13.47 -6.62
CA SER A 107 -7.46 -14.61 -5.78
C SER A 107 -7.61 -14.27 -4.29
N LEU A 108 -6.97 -13.20 -3.81
CA LEU A 108 -7.14 -12.72 -2.44
C LEU A 108 -8.54 -12.13 -2.21
N GLY A 109 -9.21 -11.71 -3.29
CA GLY A 109 -10.51 -11.06 -3.27
C GLY A 109 -10.45 -9.59 -2.87
N GLY A 110 -11.62 -9.02 -2.55
CA GLY A 110 -11.73 -7.70 -1.94
C GLY A 110 -11.18 -7.72 -0.51
N GLY A 111 -10.41 -6.68 -0.16
CA GLY A 111 -9.83 -6.51 1.16
C GLY A 111 -10.71 -5.70 2.10
N ASP A 112 -10.13 -5.27 3.22
CA ASP A 112 -10.75 -4.28 4.08
C ASP A 112 -10.79 -2.90 3.37
N HIS A 113 -11.62 -2.00 3.88
CA HIS A 113 -11.76 -0.64 3.36
C HIS A 113 -11.30 0.37 4.41
N PRO A 114 -9.99 0.41 4.72
CA PRO A 114 -9.49 1.26 5.80
C PRO A 114 -9.61 2.74 5.43
N ASP A 115 -9.62 3.60 6.44
CA ASP A 115 -9.37 5.04 6.34
C ASP A 115 -7.96 5.40 6.85
N ILE A 116 -7.07 4.42 6.87
CA ILE A 116 -5.70 4.54 7.36
C ILE A 116 -4.71 3.82 6.43
N PHE A 117 -3.49 4.33 6.42
CA PHE A 117 -2.32 3.65 5.88
C PHE A 117 -1.19 3.77 6.90
N ASN A 118 -0.65 2.64 7.35
CA ASN A 118 0.38 2.61 8.38
C ASN A 118 1.21 1.32 8.30
N TRP A 119 2.03 1.08 9.32
CA TRP A 119 2.90 -0.10 9.41
C TRP A 119 2.15 -1.42 9.57
N ASP A 120 0.86 -1.41 9.93
CA ASP A 120 0.00 -2.58 10.18
C ASP A 120 -1.03 -2.79 9.07
N ASN A 121 -1.65 -1.74 8.49
CA ASN A 121 -2.64 -1.88 7.41
C ASN A 121 -2.16 -1.28 6.08
N LYS A 122 -2.04 -2.13 5.04
CA LYS A 122 -1.54 -1.76 3.70
C LYS A 122 -2.60 -1.62 2.62
N TYR A 123 -3.87 -1.94 2.87
CA TYR A 123 -4.88 -1.97 1.79
C TYR A 123 -4.99 -0.64 1.03
N ALA A 124 -5.05 0.49 1.73
CA ALA A 124 -5.10 1.80 1.09
C ALA A 124 -3.90 2.05 0.16
N GLY A 125 -2.70 1.68 0.60
CA GLY A 125 -1.49 1.76 -0.21
C GLY A 125 -1.53 0.83 -1.43
N ALA A 126 -1.96 -0.41 -1.23
CA ALA A 126 -2.10 -1.40 -2.30
C ALA A 126 -3.13 -0.96 -3.35
N TYR A 127 -4.28 -0.43 -2.95
CA TYR A 127 -5.30 0.09 -3.85
C TYR A 127 -4.78 1.27 -4.68
N VAL A 128 -4.12 2.24 -4.05
CA VAL A 128 -3.50 3.37 -4.76
C VAL A 128 -2.43 2.87 -5.75
N LEU A 129 -1.60 1.90 -5.37
CA LEU A 129 -0.59 1.32 -6.26
C LEU A 129 -1.21 0.58 -7.45
N LEU A 130 -2.20 -0.27 -7.20
CA LEU A 130 -2.87 -1.09 -8.22
C LEU A 130 -3.76 -0.27 -9.15
N SER A 131 -4.37 0.82 -8.65
CA SER A 131 -5.16 1.74 -9.48
C SER A 131 -4.36 2.34 -10.64
N GLN A 132 -3.03 2.41 -10.53
CA GLN A 132 -2.17 2.88 -11.63
C GLN A 132 -2.27 1.97 -12.85
N GLN A 133 -2.51 0.67 -12.69
CA GLN A 133 -2.70 -0.26 -13.82
C GLN A 133 -3.97 0.11 -14.61
N ALA A 134 -5.07 0.44 -13.92
CA ALA A 134 -6.29 0.89 -14.58
C ALA A 134 -6.12 2.29 -15.20
N LEU A 135 -5.51 3.23 -14.47
CA LEU A 135 -5.47 4.65 -14.87
C LEU A 135 -4.38 4.99 -15.90
N VAL A 136 -3.25 4.29 -15.87
CA VAL A 136 -2.08 4.58 -16.72
C VAL A 136 -1.97 3.56 -17.85
N ASN A 137 -2.19 2.28 -17.54
CA ASN A 137 -2.05 1.21 -18.53
C ASN A 137 -3.39 0.83 -19.20
N ASN A 138 -4.50 1.49 -18.82
CA ASN A 138 -5.85 1.20 -19.31
C ASN A 138 -6.26 -0.28 -19.14
N ASP A 139 -5.74 -0.94 -18.10
CA ASP A 139 -6.11 -2.33 -17.78
C ASP A 139 -7.33 -2.35 -16.85
N ASN A 140 -8.52 -2.43 -17.46
CA ASN A 140 -9.80 -2.46 -16.76
C ASN A 140 -9.95 -3.63 -15.77
N THR A 141 -9.09 -4.66 -15.83
CA THR A 141 -9.09 -5.73 -14.81
C THR A 141 -8.68 -5.22 -13.41
N PHE A 142 -8.14 -4.00 -13.32
CA PHE A 142 -7.81 -3.33 -12.06
C PHE A 142 -8.81 -2.24 -11.66
N ASP A 143 -9.95 -2.09 -12.36
CA ASP A 143 -10.94 -1.05 -12.07
C ASP A 143 -11.49 -1.11 -10.63
N GLN A 144 -11.62 -2.31 -10.07
CA GLN A 144 -12.01 -2.47 -8.67
C GLN A 144 -11.03 -1.76 -7.71
N TYR A 145 -9.72 -1.84 -7.96
CA TYR A 145 -8.72 -1.21 -7.09
C TYR A 145 -8.68 0.31 -7.26
N LYS A 146 -9.02 0.80 -8.45
CA LYS A 146 -9.27 2.22 -8.68
C LYS A 146 -10.46 2.70 -7.84
N GLN A 147 -11.59 1.98 -7.87
CA GLN A 147 -12.77 2.32 -7.07
C GLN A 147 -12.45 2.31 -5.57
N GLU A 148 -11.66 1.35 -5.10
CA GLU A 148 -11.23 1.28 -3.70
C GLU A 148 -10.28 2.43 -3.32
N ALA A 149 -9.36 2.83 -4.21
CA ALA A 149 -8.51 3.99 -3.99
C ALA A 149 -9.35 5.29 -3.92
N GLU A 150 -10.34 5.46 -4.78
CA GLU A 150 -11.27 6.60 -4.76
C GLU A 150 -12.14 6.59 -3.49
N SER A 151 -12.61 5.42 -3.06
CA SER A 151 -13.37 5.23 -1.82
C SER A 151 -12.54 5.65 -0.60
N PHE A 152 -11.27 5.23 -0.53
CA PHE A 152 -10.32 5.68 0.49
C PHE A 152 -10.17 7.20 0.47
N ILE A 153 -9.91 7.81 -0.69
CA ILE A 153 -9.75 9.27 -0.81
C ILE A 153 -11.01 10.00 -0.34
N CYS A 154 -12.19 9.51 -0.73
CA CYS A 154 -13.46 10.10 -0.31
C CYS A 154 -13.65 10.03 1.22
N LYS A 155 -13.21 8.95 1.88
CA LYS A 155 -13.25 8.85 3.36
C LYS A 155 -12.33 9.85 4.05
N ILE A 156 -11.22 10.21 3.41
CA ILE A 156 -10.26 11.17 3.95
C ILE A 156 -10.73 12.61 3.76
N LEU A 157 -11.18 12.98 2.56
CA LEU A 157 -11.46 14.37 2.23
C LEU A 157 -12.60 14.96 3.09
N PRO A 158 -12.47 16.22 3.54
CA PRO A 158 -13.55 16.88 4.27
C PRO A 158 -14.74 17.16 3.35
N ASN A 159 -15.94 17.22 3.93
CA ASN A 159 -17.20 17.57 3.24
C ASN A 159 -17.64 16.60 2.13
N THR A 160 -17.15 15.36 2.13
CA THR A 160 -17.70 14.28 1.30
C THR A 160 -18.79 13.51 2.07
N PRO A 161 -19.80 12.94 1.41
CA PRO A 161 -20.84 12.14 2.08
C PRO A 161 -20.30 10.90 2.82
N SER A 162 -19.12 10.41 2.42
CA SER A 162 -18.48 9.21 2.98
C SER A 162 -17.29 9.52 3.89
N SER A 163 -17.05 10.80 4.22
CA SER A 163 -15.94 11.20 5.08
C SER A 163 -16.04 10.53 6.45
N SER A 164 -14.98 9.83 6.87
CA SER A 164 -14.84 9.26 8.22
C SER A 164 -13.69 9.90 9.01
N THR A 165 -12.83 10.67 8.33
CA THR A 165 -11.66 11.30 8.96
C THR A 165 -12.06 12.55 9.73
N SER A 166 -11.58 12.63 10.97
CA SER A 166 -11.78 13.83 11.78
C SER A 166 -10.70 14.88 11.54
N TYR A 167 -11.07 16.14 11.76
CA TYR A 167 -10.19 17.29 11.58
C TYR A 167 -10.20 18.15 12.84
N THR A 168 -9.03 18.66 13.23
CA THR A 168 -8.92 19.69 14.27
C THR A 168 -9.55 21.01 13.77
N PRO A 169 -9.87 21.97 14.66
CA PRO A 169 -10.35 23.29 14.24
C PRO A 169 -9.41 24.03 13.27
N GLY A 170 -8.11 23.72 13.31
CA GLY A 170 -7.10 24.26 12.40
C GLY A 170 -6.95 23.52 11.07
N GLY A 171 -7.78 22.51 10.79
CA GLY A 171 -7.77 21.75 9.53
C GLY A 171 -6.75 20.61 9.46
N LEU A 172 -6.05 20.28 10.55
CA LEU A 172 -5.20 19.10 10.60
C LEU A 172 -6.04 17.82 10.70
N MET A 173 -5.78 16.83 9.82
CA MET A 173 -6.30 15.46 9.95
C MET A 173 -5.91 14.87 11.31
N TYR A 174 -6.86 14.29 12.03
CA TYR A 174 -6.64 13.76 13.36
C TYR A 174 -7.42 12.46 13.59
N ASN A 175 -6.70 11.39 13.93
CA ASN A 175 -7.29 10.11 14.28
C ASN A 175 -7.47 10.02 15.81
N TYR A 176 -8.72 10.12 16.27
CA TYR A 176 -9.05 10.01 17.70
C TYR A 176 -8.92 8.59 18.25
N ASN A 177 -8.98 7.56 17.39
CA ASN A 177 -8.83 6.15 17.79
C ASN A 177 -7.35 5.78 17.98
N LEU A 178 -6.45 6.47 17.26
CA LEU A 178 -5.00 6.32 17.38
C LEU A 178 -4.37 7.67 17.71
N PRO A 179 -4.58 8.20 18.94
CA PRO A 179 -4.14 9.54 19.28
C PRO A 179 -2.61 9.65 19.34
N GLN A 180 -1.91 8.53 19.52
CA GLN A 180 -0.46 8.46 19.59
C GLN A 180 0.15 8.67 18.19
N SER A 181 1.16 9.54 18.10
CA SER A 181 1.91 9.77 16.84
C SER A 181 1.05 10.17 15.64
N ASN A 182 -0.01 10.97 15.84
CA ASN A 182 -0.95 11.40 14.80
C ASN A 182 -0.30 11.88 13.49
N LEU A 183 0.81 12.63 13.58
CA LEU A 183 1.51 13.15 12.40
C LEU A 183 2.05 12.05 11.47
N GLN A 184 2.31 10.83 11.97
CA GLN A 184 2.66 9.69 11.14
C GLN A 184 1.49 9.31 10.22
N HIS A 185 0.26 9.29 10.75
CA HIS A 185 -0.94 9.01 9.96
C HIS A 185 -1.20 10.11 8.94
N VAL A 186 -1.07 11.37 9.37
CA VAL A 186 -1.21 12.53 8.46
C VAL A 186 -0.23 12.43 7.31
N MET A 187 1.04 12.13 7.58
CA MET A 187 2.08 12.00 6.56
C MET A 187 1.76 10.86 5.59
N ALA A 188 1.41 9.67 6.11
CA ALA A 188 1.11 8.50 5.30
C ALA A 188 -0.11 8.72 4.38
N ILE A 189 -1.19 9.29 4.93
CA ILE A 189 -2.40 9.63 4.16
C ILE A 189 -2.08 10.70 3.11
N THR A 190 -1.36 11.76 3.48
CA THR A 190 -0.98 12.83 2.55
C THR A 190 -0.11 12.29 1.42
N PHE A 191 0.80 11.35 1.71
CA PHE A 191 1.59 10.67 0.69
C PHE A 191 0.72 9.91 -0.31
N LEU A 192 -0.30 9.17 0.16
CA LEU A 192 -1.24 8.47 -0.74
C LEU A 192 -2.10 9.44 -1.55
N LEU A 193 -2.67 10.48 -0.92
CA LEU A 193 -3.46 11.51 -1.60
C LEU A 193 -2.66 12.17 -2.73
N THR A 194 -1.43 12.59 -2.44
CA THR A 194 -0.57 13.25 -3.42
C THR A 194 -0.08 12.31 -4.51
N THR A 195 0.17 11.04 -4.19
CA THR A 195 0.52 10.01 -5.16
C THR A 195 -0.63 9.77 -6.13
N TYR A 196 -1.84 9.57 -5.63
CA TYR A 196 -3.01 9.35 -6.47
C TYR A 196 -3.36 10.58 -7.31
N ALA A 197 -3.30 11.79 -6.73
CA ALA A 197 -3.51 13.04 -7.45
C ALA A 197 -2.53 13.22 -8.63
N LYS A 198 -1.27 12.78 -8.47
CA LYS A 198 -0.29 12.77 -9.57
C LYS A 198 -0.66 11.76 -10.65
N THR A 199 -1.10 10.56 -10.29
CA THR A 199 -1.54 9.53 -11.25
C THR A 199 -2.66 10.05 -12.15
N ILE A 200 -3.72 10.62 -11.57
CA ILE A 200 -4.86 11.13 -12.34
C ILE A 200 -4.48 12.35 -13.20
N ARG A 201 -3.61 13.25 -12.73
CA ARG A 201 -3.11 14.38 -13.53
C ARG A 201 -2.22 13.94 -14.69
N GLY A 202 -1.39 12.90 -14.48
CA GLY A 202 -0.59 12.30 -15.54
C GLY A 202 -1.48 11.69 -16.63
N CYS A 203 -2.57 11.03 -16.22
CA CYS A 203 -3.57 10.49 -17.13
C CYS A 203 -4.28 11.60 -17.92
N THR A 204 -4.72 12.69 -17.30
CA THR A 204 -5.36 13.80 -18.03
C THR A 204 -4.40 14.47 -19.02
N ALA A 205 -3.12 14.63 -18.65
CA ALA A 205 -2.10 15.14 -19.55
C ALA A 205 -1.83 14.19 -20.74
N ALA A 206 -1.78 12.86 -20.49
CA ALA A 206 -1.61 11.85 -21.53
C ALA A 206 -2.83 11.79 -22.47
N ALA A 207 -4.05 11.77 -21.93
CA ALA A 207 -5.29 11.80 -22.70
C ALA A 207 -5.41 13.08 -23.56
N MET A 208 -5.02 14.24 -23.02
CA MET A 208 -4.95 15.49 -23.78
C MET A 208 -3.87 15.48 -24.86
N ALA A 209 -2.77 14.75 -24.68
CA ALA A 209 -1.73 14.58 -25.70
C ALA A 209 -2.16 13.62 -26.82
N ASP A 210 -2.95 12.59 -26.49
CA ASP A 210 -3.50 11.61 -27.44
C ASP A 210 -4.78 12.09 -28.15
N GLY A 211 -5.18 13.35 -27.95
CA GLY A 211 -6.28 14.00 -28.67
C GLY A 211 -7.67 13.74 -28.10
N GLU A 212 -7.77 13.05 -26.96
CA GLU A 212 -9.04 12.81 -26.28
C GLU A 212 -9.29 13.93 -25.27
N ARG A 213 -10.22 14.83 -25.62
CA ARG A 213 -10.57 16.01 -24.84
C ARG A 213 -11.33 15.58 -23.58
N ALA A 214 -10.61 15.18 -22.54
CA ALA A 214 -11.20 14.92 -21.23
C ALA A 214 -11.67 16.25 -20.62
N THR A 215 -12.98 16.49 -20.65
CA THR A 215 -13.62 17.59 -19.92
C THR A 215 -13.54 17.29 -18.42
N VAL A 216 -12.56 17.87 -17.74
CA VAL A 216 -12.56 17.94 -16.28
C VAL A 216 -13.47 19.08 -15.87
N TYR A 217 -14.40 18.78 -14.96
CA TYR A 217 -15.33 19.71 -14.33
C TYR A 217 -14.59 20.94 -13.77
N ASP A 218 -14.69 22.04 -14.51
CA ASP A 218 -14.40 23.38 -14.03
C ASP A 218 -15.68 23.90 -13.35
N SER A 219 -15.84 23.59 -12.06
CA SER A 219 -16.89 24.21 -11.24
C SER A 219 -16.43 24.32 -9.80
N VAL A 220 -15.42 25.16 -9.59
CA VAL A 220 -15.26 25.88 -8.32
C VAL A 220 -15.26 27.37 -8.67
N GLU A 221 -16.44 27.87 -9.07
CA GLU A 221 -16.70 29.31 -8.94
C GLU A 221 -16.94 29.59 -7.45
N THR A 222 -16.01 30.33 -6.86
CA THR A 222 -16.15 30.96 -5.55
C THR A 222 -17.27 32.01 -5.59
N PRO A 223 -18.27 31.97 -4.69
CA PRO A 223 -19.14 33.13 -4.49
C PRO A 223 -18.41 34.18 -3.64
N VAL A 224 -18.54 35.43 -4.10
CA VAL A 224 -18.15 36.69 -3.44
C VAL A 224 -18.90 36.89 -2.13
#